data_AF-A0AAW0XIH1-F1
#
_entry.id   AF-A0AAW0XIH1-F1
#
_cell.length_a   1.000
_cell.length_b   1.000
_cell.length_c   1.000
_cell.angle_alpha   90.00
_cell.angle_beta   90.00
_cell.angle_gamma   90.00
#
_symmetry.space_group_name_H-M   'P 1'
#
loop_
_entity.id
_entity.type
_entity.pdbx_description
1 polymer ?
#
loop_
_entity_poly.entity_id
_entity_poly.type
_entity_poly.pdbx_seq_one_letter_code
_entity_poly.pdbx_strand_id
1 'polypeptide(L)'
;MATVLWTSLAALFISLAHARLVFPPGTDMGYIVPDDPGPRKFEDDTNWLNEIDADVYDQPVLQRGEREILNDIESALWKTVEDRARQEEARSAGEDETDVQVEPIENWHGRWFPHPPEELTRKGNIPADLPDYLKDDKHGVVMGIPSSMCDNGKVNLTVDWNFSPINYTCFDPKHHRIPVQDSLPSVEKCVYVPQNYTPEHICMNREIMYNTSLPTFGPHRPIWPVFGEYKFVPVQRWLHNIEHGAVVMLYDPCTEPLVVHRLRKLVTGCIRKHIITPYTFLSKERPLALIAWGCSLEMSTVDEKEVKTFIKKYGLHGPEGNYTKDGGYKEGLIRKAKYPPGSGEKDSNLCPS
;
A
#
# COMPACT_ATOMS: atom_id res chain seq x y z
N MET A 1 32.79 -70.34 21.55
CA MET A 1 33.96 -70.40 20.64
C MET A 1 33.85 -69.25 19.64
N ALA A 2 34.96 -68.85 19.02
CA ALA A 2 35.03 -67.77 18.02
C ALA A 2 34.12 -68.06 16.79
N THR A 3 33.76 -67.11 15.91
CA THR A 3 34.67 -66.30 15.06
C THR A 3 34.14 -64.90 14.66
N VAL A 4 35.04 -64.09 14.12
CA VAL A 4 34.91 -62.66 13.73
C VAL A 4 35.13 -62.49 12.22
N LEU A 5 34.48 -61.50 11.58
CA LEU A 5 34.82 -60.78 10.32
C LEU A 5 33.81 -59.61 10.17
N TRP A 6 34.12 -58.30 10.29
CA TRP A 6 34.84 -57.39 9.36
C TRP A 6 34.24 -57.42 7.93
N THR A 7 33.78 -56.35 7.25
CA THR A 7 34.06 -54.88 7.17
C THR A 7 32.77 -54.10 6.72
N SER A 8 32.65 -52.77 6.52
CA SER A 8 33.25 -51.49 7.01
C SER A 8 32.42 -50.27 6.47
N LEU A 9 32.77 -49.03 6.87
CA LEU A 9 32.26 -47.69 6.45
C LEU A 9 30.84 -47.28 6.93
N ALA A 10 30.57 -46.02 7.34
CA ALA A 10 31.42 -44.83 7.49
C ALA A 10 31.02 -44.01 8.74
N ALA A 11 31.98 -43.30 9.35
CA ALA A 11 31.73 -42.45 10.52
C ALA A 11 31.39 -41.00 10.09
N LEU A 12 30.26 -40.48 10.57
CA LEU A 12 30.03 -39.04 10.67
C LEU A 12 30.29 -38.60 12.11
N PHE A 13 31.41 -37.92 12.36
CA PHE A 13 31.65 -37.26 13.64
C PHE A 13 30.85 -35.96 13.70
N ILE A 14 29.70 -35.99 14.39
CA ILE A 14 29.03 -34.78 14.85
C ILE A 14 29.42 -34.57 16.31
N SER A 15 30.15 -33.49 16.59
CA SER A 15 30.46 -33.09 17.96
C SER A 15 29.18 -32.60 18.65
N LEU A 16 28.68 -33.38 19.60
CA LEU A 16 27.56 -32.98 20.46
C LEU A 16 28.07 -32.01 21.52
N ALA A 17 27.81 -30.72 21.33
CA ALA A 17 27.90 -29.74 22.41
C ALA A 17 26.82 -30.08 23.46
N HIS A 18 27.24 -30.42 24.67
CA HIS A 18 26.34 -30.76 25.76
C HIS A 18 25.88 -29.46 26.45
N ALA A 19 24.58 -29.35 26.76
CA ALA A 19 24.02 -28.24 27.53
C ALA A 19 23.31 -28.79 28.77
N ARG A 20 23.33 -28.04 29.88
CA ARG A 20 22.82 -28.52 31.17
C ARG A 20 21.45 -27.91 31.51
N LEU A 21 20.51 -28.77 31.89
CA LEU A 21 19.19 -28.35 32.38
C LEU A 21 19.23 -28.09 33.89
N VAL A 22 18.61 -27.00 34.36
CA VAL A 22 18.59 -26.57 35.77
C VAL A 22 17.16 -26.23 36.20
N PHE A 23 16.77 -26.67 37.40
CA PHE A 23 15.48 -26.36 38.03
C PHE A 23 15.70 -25.61 39.36
N PRO A 24 15.08 -24.44 39.58
CA PRO A 24 15.05 -23.78 40.89
C PRO A 24 14.25 -24.58 41.94
N PRO A 25 14.56 -24.44 43.25
CA PRO A 25 13.79 -25.08 44.30
C PRO A 25 12.34 -24.55 44.34
N GLY A 26 11.37 -25.46 44.28
CA GLY A 26 9.93 -25.12 44.35
C GLY A 26 9.26 -24.78 43.02
N THR A 27 9.90 -25.06 41.87
CA THR A 27 9.30 -24.81 40.54
C THR A 27 9.48 -25.99 39.58
N ASP A 28 8.40 -26.41 38.93
CA ASP A 28 8.42 -27.48 37.90
C ASP A 28 8.88 -27.00 36.51
N MET A 29 9.28 -25.73 36.37
CA MET A 29 9.87 -25.19 35.14
C MET A 29 11.38 -25.04 35.29
N GLY A 30 12.12 -25.72 34.41
CA GLY A 30 13.58 -25.64 34.31
C GLY A 30 14.02 -24.87 33.07
N TYR A 31 15.27 -24.43 33.06
CA TYR A 31 15.90 -23.72 31.93
C TYR A 31 17.22 -24.39 31.53
N ILE A 32 17.62 -24.17 30.28
CA ILE A 32 18.83 -24.73 29.69
C ILE A 32 19.94 -23.68 29.80
N VAL A 33 21.07 -24.07 30.40
CA VAL A 33 22.29 -23.28 30.45
C VAL A 33 23.28 -23.86 29.41
N PRO A 34 23.63 -23.11 28.36
CA PRO A 34 24.78 -23.43 27.50
C PRO A 34 26.08 -23.21 28.29
N ASP A 35 27.08 -24.08 28.11
CA ASP A 35 28.41 -23.85 28.69
C ASP A 35 29.13 -22.70 27.96
N ASP A 36 29.85 -21.88 28.73
CA ASP A 36 30.43 -20.60 28.31
C ASP A 36 31.59 -20.77 27.30
N PRO A 37 31.47 -20.27 26.06
CA PRO A 37 32.59 -20.26 25.12
C PRO A 37 33.55 -19.12 25.50
N GLY A 38 34.65 -19.49 26.18
CA GLY A 38 35.66 -18.56 26.68
C GLY A 38 36.19 -17.54 25.66
N PRO A 39 36.84 -16.46 26.13
CA PRO A 39 36.97 -15.20 25.40
C PRO A 39 37.72 -15.37 24.07
N ARG A 40 37.04 -15.03 22.97
CA ARG A 40 37.67 -14.95 21.65
C ARG A 40 38.57 -13.71 21.60
N LYS A 41 39.80 -13.88 21.12
CA LYS A 41 40.67 -12.75 20.76
C LYS A 41 40.08 -12.05 19.53
N PHE A 42 40.10 -10.73 19.54
CA PHE A 42 40.02 -9.94 18.32
C PHE A 42 41.35 -10.09 17.57
N GLU A 43 41.29 -10.51 16.31
CA GLU A 43 42.35 -10.26 15.33
C GLU A 43 41.94 -9.07 14.44
N ASP A 44 42.94 -8.34 13.97
CA ASP A 44 42.82 -6.95 13.51
C ASP A 44 42.73 -6.90 11.97
N ASP A 45 41.50 -6.84 11.45
CA ASP A 45 41.20 -6.88 10.01
C ASP A 45 41.05 -5.46 9.39
N THR A 46 41.91 -4.51 9.76
CA THR A 46 42.00 -3.21 9.09
C THR A 46 42.81 -3.28 7.80
N ASN A 47 42.35 -4.04 6.79
CA ASN A 47 42.99 -4.02 5.47
C ASN A 47 42.07 -4.17 4.24
N TRP A 48 40.76 -3.91 4.39
CA TRP A 48 39.81 -3.83 3.25
C TRP A 48 39.72 -2.43 2.61
N LEU A 49 40.45 -1.43 3.12
CA LEU A 49 40.42 -0.05 2.61
C LEU A 49 41.58 0.30 1.66
N ASN A 50 42.51 -0.64 1.42
CA ASN A 50 43.72 -0.40 0.62
C ASN A 50 43.71 -1.10 -0.76
N GLU A 51 42.59 -1.71 -1.16
CA GLU A 51 42.44 -2.44 -2.42
C GLU A 51 41.37 -1.81 -3.35
N ILE A 52 41.19 -0.49 -3.26
CA ILE A 52 40.47 0.31 -4.26
C ILE A 52 41.52 1.09 -5.07
N ASP A 53 41.69 0.67 -6.33
CA ASP A 53 42.64 1.25 -7.26
C ASP A 53 42.35 2.74 -7.52
N ALA A 54 43.39 3.56 -7.60
CA ALA A 54 43.29 5.02 -7.70
C ALA A 54 42.91 5.54 -9.10
N ASP A 55 42.56 4.65 -10.03
CA ASP A 55 42.22 4.94 -11.44
C ASP A 55 40.71 5.10 -11.72
N VAL A 56 39.84 5.00 -10.70
CA VAL A 56 38.37 5.11 -10.86
C VAL A 56 37.86 6.56 -10.68
N TYR A 57 38.75 7.55 -10.52
CA TYR A 57 38.40 8.95 -10.27
C TYR A 57 38.68 9.92 -11.44
N ASP A 58 38.65 9.46 -12.70
CA ASP A 58 38.57 10.36 -13.87
C ASP A 58 37.77 9.78 -15.07
N GLN A 59 36.49 9.46 -14.84
CA GLN A 59 35.52 9.10 -15.88
C GLN A 59 34.30 10.05 -15.79
N PRO A 60 33.82 10.66 -16.89
CA PRO A 60 32.69 11.58 -16.86
C PRO A 60 31.35 10.83 -16.77
N VAL A 61 30.83 10.63 -15.55
CA VAL A 61 29.61 9.84 -15.24
C VAL A 61 28.28 10.56 -15.61
N LEU A 62 28.21 11.18 -16.78
CA LEU A 62 26.95 11.55 -17.44
C LEU A 62 27.14 11.44 -18.95
N GLN A 63 26.37 10.55 -19.59
CA GLN A 63 26.33 10.46 -21.04
C GLN A 63 25.80 11.78 -21.62
N ARG A 64 26.17 12.09 -22.87
CA ARG A 64 25.88 13.39 -23.51
C ARG A 64 24.40 13.78 -23.41
N GLY A 65 23.49 12.84 -23.65
CA GLY A 65 22.04 13.06 -23.56
C GLY A 65 21.51 13.27 -22.13
N GLU A 66 22.11 12.68 -21.10
CA GLU A 66 21.68 12.90 -19.70
C GLU A 66 21.99 14.33 -19.25
N ARG A 67 23.09 14.90 -19.76
CA ARG A 67 23.50 16.29 -19.51
C ARG A 67 22.62 17.30 -20.25
N GLU A 68 22.17 16.95 -21.46
CA GLU A 68 21.20 17.73 -22.24
C GLU A 68 19.83 17.74 -21.54
N ILE A 69 19.33 16.59 -21.04
CA ILE A 69 18.09 16.50 -20.27
C ILE A 69 18.11 17.36 -19.00
N LEU A 70 19.22 17.36 -18.25
CA LEU A 70 19.35 18.19 -17.03
C LEU A 70 19.32 19.69 -17.35
N ASN A 71 19.99 20.13 -18.42
CA ASN A 71 19.98 21.51 -18.87
C ASN A 71 18.58 21.96 -19.35
N ASP A 72 17.84 21.09 -20.04
CA ASP A 72 16.46 21.38 -20.47
C ASP A 72 15.50 21.51 -19.29
N ILE A 73 15.63 20.64 -18.27
CA ILE A 73 14.86 20.72 -17.03
C ILE A 73 15.18 22.02 -16.28
N GLU A 74 16.46 22.38 -16.16
CA GLU A 74 16.88 23.61 -15.49
C GLU A 74 16.36 24.85 -16.23
N SER A 75 16.46 24.88 -17.57
CA SER A 75 15.94 25.98 -18.40
C SER A 75 14.42 26.14 -18.28
N ALA A 76 13.67 25.02 -18.28
CA ALA A 76 12.22 25.04 -18.08
C ALA A 76 11.84 25.53 -16.67
N LEU A 77 12.62 25.19 -15.65
CA LEU A 77 12.41 25.65 -14.28
C LEU A 77 12.61 27.17 -14.18
N TRP A 78 13.73 27.69 -14.71
CA TRP A 78 14.03 29.13 -14.73
C TRP A 78 12.96 29.93 -15.49
N LYS A 79 12.52 29.43 -16.65
CA LYS A 79 11.46 30.08 -17.44
C LYS A 79 10.14 30.16 -16.67
N THR A 80 9.78 29.09 -15.94
CA THR A 80 8.59 29.06 -15.08
C THR A 80 8.71 30.07 -13.92
N VAL A 81 9.90 30.26 -13.36
CA VAL A 81 10.17 31.27 -12.32
C VAL A 81 10.06 32.70 -12.89
N GLU A 82 10.63 32.97 -14.06
CA GLU A 82 10.53 34.27 -14.73
C GLU A 82 9.09 34.64 -15.14
N ASP A 83 8.34 33.69 -15.70
CA ASP A 83 6.95 33.93 -16.11
C ASP A 83 6.06 34.19 -14.89
N ARG A 84 6.35 33.56 -13.74
CA ARG A 84 5.67 33.82 -12.47
C ARG A 84 6.03 35.20 -11.89
N ALA A 85 7.30 35.60 -11.97
CA ALA A 85 7.75 36.94 -11.59
C ALA A 85 7.07 38.02 -12.45
N ARG A 86 6.96 37.82 -13.77
CA ARG A 86 6.22 38.72 -14.68
C ARG A 86 4.73 38.78 -14.37
N GLN A 87 4.10 37.67 -13.95
CA GLN A 87 2.71 37.69 -13.48
C GLN A 87 2.53 38.47 -12.16
N GLU A 88 3.49 38.40 -11.25
CA GLU A 88 3.47 39.17 -9.99
C GLU A 88 3.71 40.68 -10.25
N GLU A 89 4.61 41.03 -11.18
CA GLU A 89 4.80 42.42 -11.63
C GLU A 89 3.55 42.98 -12.33
N ALA A 90 2.95 42.26 -13.28
CA ALA A 90 1.71 42.68 -13.95
C ALA A 90 0.55 42.87 -12.95
N ARG A 91 0.43 41.98 -11.97
CA ARG A 91 -0.56 42.10 -10.88
C ARG A 91 -0.30 43.29 -9.95
N SER A 92 0.94 43.75 -9.85
CA SER A 92 1.30 44.99 -9.13
C SER A 92 1.04 46.28 -9.93
N ALA A 93 0.97 46.18 -11.26
CA ALA A 93 0.73 47.29 -12.18
C ALA A 93 -0.75 47.67 -12.35
N GLY A 94 -1.69 46.80 -11.94
CA GLY A 94 -3.11 47.11 -11.88
C GLY A 94 -3.84 47.07 -13.23
N GLU A 95 -3.42 46.21 -14.15
CA GLU A 95 -4.15 45.94 -15.40
C GLU A 95 -5.31 44.96 -15.18
N ASP A 96 -6.41 45.18 -15.91
CA ASP A 96 -7.75 44.62 -15.65
C ASP A 96 -7.90 43.15 -16.09
N GLU A 97 -8.69 42.36 -15.34
CA GLU A 97 -8.94 40.93 -15.61
C GLU A 97 -9.84 40.77 -16.84
N THR A 98 -9.21 40.57 -18.00
CA THR A 98 -9.93 40.13 -19.21
C THR A 98 -10.03 38.60 -19.25
N ASP A 99 -11.23 38.11 -19.54
CA ASP A 99 -11.61 36.69 -19.54
C ASP A 99 -10.70 35.85 -20.45
N VAL A 100 -9.73 35.15 -19.85
CA VAL A 100 -8.86 34.21 -20.56
C VAL A 100 -9.65 32.93 -20.84
N GLN A 101 -10.33 32.93 -21.98
CA GLN A 101 -10.81 31.72 -22.64
C GLN A 101 -9.60 30.79 -22.87
N VAL A 102 -9.42 29.79 -22.01
CA VAL A 102 -8.34 28.80 -22.13
C VAL A 102 -8.67 27.89 -23.30
N GLU A 103 -8.10 28.16 -24.47
CA GLU A 103 -8.20 27.26 -25.61
C GLU A 103 -7.58 25.88 -25.26
N PRO A 104 -8.10 24.78 -25.83
CA PRO A 104 -7.54 23.45 -25.59
C PRO A 104 -6.06 23.42 -25.98
N ILE A 105 -5.20 22.88 -25.10
CA ILE A 105 -3.78 22.77 -25.39
C ILE A 105 -3.57 21.64 -26.42
N GLU A 106 -3.69 21.96 -27.71
CA GLU A 106 -3.57 21.00 -28.81
C GLU A 106 -2.16 20.37 -28.93
N ASN A 107 -1.14 20.99 -28.35
CA ASN A 107 0.26 20.50 -28.35
C ASN A 107 0.85 20.37 -26.94
N TRP A 108 0.24 19.54 -26.09
CA TRP A 108 0.80 19.25 -24.77
C TRP A 108 1.81 18.09 -24.81
N HIS A 109 3.08 18.39 -24.55
CA HIS A 109 4.20 17.42 -24.57
C HIS A 109 4.64 16.92 -23.18
N GLY A 110 3.79 17.07 -22.15
CA GLY A 110 4.09 16.57 -20.81
C GLY A 110 3.90 15.05 -20.67
N ARG A 111 4.17 14.53 -19.46
CA ARG A 111 3.81 13.14 -19.09
C ARG A 111 2.43 13.11 -18.46
N TRP A 112 1.45 12.59 -19.19
CA TRP A 112 0.08 12.43 -18.69
C TRP A 112 0.07 11.50 -17.47
N PHE A 113 -0.68 11.87 -16.43
CA PHE A 113 -0.74 11.09 -15.20
C PHE A 113 -2.17 10.58 -14.93
N PRO A 114 -2.40 9.26 -14.80
CA PRO A 114 -1.44 8.17 -15.00
C PRO A 114 -1.19 7.79 -16.48
N HIS A 115 -2.07 8.19 -17.43
CA HIS A 115 -2.01 7.79 -18.84
C HIS A 115 -2.54 8.88 -19.81
N PRO A 116 -2.05 8.95 -21.07
CA PRO A 116 -2.54 9.87 -22.12
C PRO A 116 -4.00 9.66 -22.55
N PRO A 117 -4.70 10.71 -23.02
CA PRO A 117 -6.04 10.62 -23.60
C PRO A 117 -6.17 9.63 -24.76
N GLU A 118 -5.11 9.39 -25.52
CA GLU A 118 -5.12 8.45 -26.65
C GLU A 118 -4.96 6.99 -26.19
N GLU A 119 -4.34 6.76 -25.01
CA GLU A 119 -4.44 5.47 -24.30
C GLU A 119 -5.82 5.27 -23.66
N LEU A 120 -6.64 6.32 -23.48
CA LEU A 120 -8.07 6.20 -23.11
C LEU A 120 -8.97 5.71 -24.27
N THR A 121 -8.40 5.04 -25.27
CA THR A 121 -9.14 4.11 -26.13
C THR A 121 -9.56 2.87 -25.32
N ARG A 122 -10.53 3.09 -24.41
CA ARG A 122 -11.16 2.21 -23.38
C ARG A 122 -11.50 0.78 -23.79
N LYS A 123 -11.32 0.42 -25.07
CA LYS A 123 -11.52 -0.92 -25.63
C LYS A 123 -10.32 -1.87 -25.43
N GLY A 124 -9.11 -1.37 -25.13
CA GLY A 124 -7.90 -2.21 -24.99
C GLY A 124 -7.92 -3.20 -23.81
N ASN A 125 -8.68 -2.89 -22.76
CA ASN A 125 -8.77 -3.68 -21.53
C ASN A 125 -10.05 -4.54 -21.39
N ILE A 126 -11.02 -4.37 -22.28
CA ILE A 126 -12.20 -5.24 -22.37
C ILE A 126 -11.79 -6.54 -23.10
N PRO A 127 -11.98 -7.74 -22.53
CA PRO A 127 -11.76 -8.99 -23.26
C PRO A 127 -12.67 -9.06 -24.48
N ALA A 128 -12.14 -9.44 -25.65
CA ALA A 128 -12.91 -9.47 -26.91
C ALA A 128 -14.17 -10.36 -26.81
N ASP A 129 -14.04 -11.50 -26.15
CA ASP A 129 -15.12 -12.47 -25.91
C ASP A 129 -16.01 -12.13 -24.71
N LEU A 130 -15.85 -10.94 -24.10
CA LEU A 130 -16.72 -10.52 -23.01
C LEU A 130 -18.16 -10.31 -23.54
N PRO A 131 -19.19 -10.91 -22.93
CA PRO A 131 -20.58 -10.65 -23.29
C PRO A 131 -20.98 -9.19 -23.14
N ASP A 132 -21.86 -8.68 -24.00
CA ASP A 132 -22.24 -7.26 -24.02
C ASP A 132 -22.88 -6.78 -22.70
N TYR A 133 -23.57 -7.64 -21.96
CA TYR A 133 -24.15 -7.31 -20.65
C TYR A 133 -23.10 -7.05 -19.54
N LEU A 134 -21.82 -7.31 -19.81
CA LEU A 134 -20.70 -7.02 -18.91
C LEU A 134 -19.83 -5.86 -19.40
N LYS A 135 -20.12 -5.28 -20.58
CA LYS A 135 -19.41 -4.11 -21.10
C LYS A 135 -20.03 -2.82 -20.57
N ASP A 136 -19.20 -1.85 -20.24
CA ASP A 136 -19.61 -0.53 -19.79
C ASP A 136 -18.82 0.56 -20.53
N ASP A 137 -19.51 1.55 -21.11
CA ASP A 137 -18.85 2.65 -21.82
C ASP A 137 -18.08 3.58 -20.87
N LYS A 138 -18.46 3.63 -19.58
CA LYS A 138 -17.78 4.44 -18.56
C LYS A 138 -16.46 3.74 -18.13
N HIS A 139 -16.55 2.58 -17.47
CA HIS A 139 -15.40 1.91 -16.83
C HIS A 139 -14.84 0.70 -17.60
N GLY A 140 -15.29 0.45 -18.84
CA GLY A 140 -14.94 -0.71 -19.66
C GLY A 140 -15.73 -1.97 -19.32
N VAL A 141 -15.81 -2.32 -18.03
CA VAL A 141 -16.57 -3.47 -17.51
C VAL A 141 -17.59 -3.02 -16.48
N VAL A 142 -18.78 -3.63 -16.47
CA VAL A 142 -19.86 -3.31 -15.52
C VAL A 142 -19.48 -3.73 -14.10
N MET A 143 -19.52 -2.79 -13.14
CA MET A 143 -19.36 -3.07 -11.72
C MET A 143 -20.49 -3.94 -11.15
N GLY A 144 -20.15 -4.78 -10.17
CA GLY A 144 -21.14 -5.42 -9.30
C GLY A 144 -21.98 -6.55 -9.91
N ILE A 145 -21.72 -6.96 -11.16
CA ILE A 145 -22.34 -8.14 -11.79
C ILE A 145 -21.37 -9.33 -11.72
N PRO A 146 -21.58 -10.32 -10.83
CA PRO A 146 -20.67 -11.45 -10.70
C PRO A 146 -20.73 -12.36 -11.93
N SER A 147 -19.59 -12.61 -12.58
CA SER A 147 -19.49 -13.49 -13.74
C SER A 147 -18.21 -14.32 -13.72
N SER A 148 -18.31 -15.61 -14.05
CA SER A 148 -17.13 -16.47 -14.23
C SER A 148 -16.27 -16.09 -15.45
N MET A 149 -16.81 -15.29 -16.38
CA MET A 149 -16.09 -14.81 -17.57
C MET A 149 -15.18 -13.61 -17.26
N CYS A 150 -15.36 -12.95 -16.11
CA CYS A 150 -14.64 -11.73 -15.77
C CYS A 150 -14.21 -11.72 -14.31
N ASP A 151 -15.15 -11.55 -13.38
CA ASP A 151 -14.92 -11.59 -11.95
C ASP A 151 -16.24 -11.94 -11.23
N ASN A 152 -16.20 -12.90 -10.31
CA ASN A 152 -17.33 -13.26 -9.46
C ASN A 152 -16.99 -13.15 -7.96
N GLY A 153 -15.82 -12.62 -7.62
CA GLY A 153 -15.30 -12.52 -6.26
C GLY A 153 -15.00 -13.85 -5.57
N LYS A 154 -14.87 -14.96 -6.32
CA LYS A 154 -14.67 -16.32 -5.79
C LYS A 154 -13.65 -17.18 -6.55
N VAL A 155 -13.56 -17.05 -7.88
CA VAL A 155 -12.63 -17.84 -8.71
C VAL A 155 -11.48 -16.98 -9.22
N ASN A 156 -10.36 -17.63 -9.60
CA ASN A 156 -9.13 -17.00 -10.08
C ASN A 156 -8.53 -15.94 -9.13
N LEU A 157 -8.87 -15.98 -7.83
CA LEU A 157 -8.38 -15.02 -6.84
C LEU A 157 -6.85 -15.03 -6.67
N THR A 158 -6.20 -16.12 -7.08
CA THR A 158 -4.74 -16.29 -7.10
C THR A 158 -4.00 -15.25 -7.96
N VAL A 159 -4.69 -14.58 -8.90
CA VAL A 159 -4.13 -13.47 -9.70
C VAL A 159 -3.86 -12.22 -8.84
N ASP A 160 -4.73 -11.93 -7.86
CA ASP A 160 -4.53 -10.81 -6.93
C ASP A 160 -3.80 -11.25 -5.64
N TRP A 161 -4.03 -12.49 -5.21
CA TRP A 161 -3.47 -13.04 -3.96
C TRP A 161 -3.42 -14.58 -4.00
N ASN A 162 -2.21 -15.13 -4.03
CA ASN A 162 -1.93 -16.57 -4.01
C ASN A 162 -2.19 -17.28 -2.66
N PHE A 163 -3.02 -16.69 -1.79
CA PHE A 163 -3.30 -17.16 -0.42
C PHE A 163 -2.09 -17.24 0.53
N SER A 164 -0.92 -16.72 0.15
CA SER A 164 0.28 -16.75 0.97
C SER A 164 0.10 -16.05 2.32
N PRO A 165 0.60 -16.63 3.43
CA PRO A 165 0.60 -15.98 4.74
C PRO A 165 1.41 -14.68 4.79
N ILE A 166 2.42 -14.53 3.93
CA ILE A 166 3.34 -13.37 3.96
C ILE A 166 2.63 -12.02 3.90
N ASN A 167 1.47 -11.92 3.25
CA ASN A 167 0.72 -10.67 3.11
C ASN A 167 0.00 -10.23 4.39
N TYR A 168 -0.14 -11.11 5.40
CA TYR A 168 -0.92 -10.85 6.61
C TYR A 168 -0.31 -11.37 7.92
N THR A 169 0.84 -12.04 7.91
CA THR A 169 1.51 -12.54 9.11
C THR A 169 2.88 -11.91 9.34
N CYS A 170 3.13 -11.46 10.57
CA CYS A 170 4.49 -11.18 11.03
C CYS A 170 5.20 -12.50 11.35
N PHE A 171 6.19 -12.88 10.56
CA PHE A 171 7.05 -14.02 10.87
C PHE A 171 8.08 -13.60 11.92
N ASP A 172 8.03 -14.23 13.09
CA ASP A 172 8.75 -13.84 14.30
C ASP A 172 8.41 -12.41 14.82
N PRO A 173 7.25 -12.24 15.48
CA PRO A 173 6.87 -11.00 16.12
C PRO A 173 7.57 -10.74 17.46
N LYS A 174 8.62 -11.49 17.84
CA LYS A 174 9.47 -11.15 19.00
C LYS A 174 10.64 -10.28 18.57
N HIS A 175 11.24 -10.57 17.41
CA HIS A 175 12.38 -9.83 16.89
C HIS A 175 12.02 -8.82 15.80
N HIS A 176 10.88 -8.99 15.11
CA HIS A 176 10.45 -8.08 14.02
C HIS A 176 9.30 -7.13 14.38
N ARG A 177 8.99 -6.91 15.67
CA ARG A 177 8.03 -5.86 16.05
C ARG A 177 8.52 -4.50 15.55
N ILE A 178 7.62 -3.75 14.93
CA ILE A 178 7.91 -2.38 14.53
C ILE A 178 7.82 -1.50 15.77
N PRO A 179 8.89 -0.79 16.17
CA PRO A 179 8.84 0.11 17.32
C PRO A 179 7.92 1.29 17.03
N VAL A 180 7.09 1.64 17.99
CA VAL A 180 6.20 2.80 17.92
C VAL A 180 7.03 4.07 18.12
N GLN A 181 6.90 5.04 17.21
CA GLN A 181 7.64 6.30 17.29
C GLN A 181 6.70 7.46 17.64
N ASP A 182 6.51 7.72 18.94
CA ASP A 182 5.56 8.72 19.43
C ASP A 182 5.84 10.16 18.96
N SER A 183 7.10 10.48 18.66
CA SER A 183 7.53 11.79 18.16
C SER A 183 7.37 11.99 16.66
N LEU A 184 6.99 10.94 15.91
CA LEU A 184 6.95 11.00 14.45
C LEU A 184 5.55 11.41 13.96
N PRO A 185 5.39 12.60 13.34
CA PRO A 185 4.08 13.07 12.94
C PRO A 185 3.47 12.24 11.80
N SER A 186 2.15 12.17 11.82
CA SER A 186 1.33 11.68 10.73
C SER A 186 1.52 12.51 9.47
N VAL A 187 1.37 11.89 8.31
CA VAL A 187 1.55 12.53 7.01
C VAL A 187 0.31 12.28 6.15
N GLU A 188 -0.49 13.34 5.95
CA GLU A 188 -1.58 13.36 4.97
C GLU A 188 -1.00 13.68 3.59
N LYS A 189 -1.24 12.81 2.62
CA LYS A 189 -0.87 12.99 1.20
C LYS A 189 -2.13 12.90 0.36
N CYS A 190 -2.36 13.90 -0.48
CA CYS A 190 -3.44 13.90 -1.45
C CYS A 190 -2.90 14.16 -2.85
N VAL A 191 -3.51 13.51 -3.84
CA VAL A 191 -3.25 13.70 -5.26
C VAL A 191 -4.49 14.30 -5.91
N TYR A 192 -4.28 15.21 -6.87
CA TYR A 192 -5.38 15.76 -7.65
C TYR A 192 -5.89 14.70 -8.63
N VAL A 193 -7.10 14.22 -8.41
CA VAL A 193 -7.81 13.32 -9.34
C VAL A 193 -8.82 14.19 -10.13
N PRO A 194 -8.69 14.31 -11.46
CA PRO A 194 -9.63 15.09 -12.28
C PRO A 194 -11.08 14.62 -12.12
N GLN A 195 -12.04 15.54 -12.15
CA GLN A 195 -13.47 15.21 -11.95
C GLN A 195 -14.04 14.28 -13.04
N ASN A 196 -13.46 14.30 -14.25
CA ASN A 196 -13.80 13.42 -15.36
C ASN A 196 -12.99 12.11 -15.36
N TYR A 197 -12.05 11.93 -14.44
CA TYR A 197 -11.30 10.68 -14.31
C TYR A 197 -12.27 9.55 -13.95
N THR A 198 -12.22 8.49 -14.74
CA THR A 198 -13.02 7.28 -14.56
C THR A 198 -12.06 6.10 -14.42
N PRO A 199 -12.06 5.38 -13.28
CA PRO A 199 -11.22 4.19 -13.14
C PRO A 199 -11.72 3.06 -14.02
N GLU A 200 -10.81 2.21 -14.49
CA GLU A 200 -11.17 1.03 -15.28
C GLU A 200 -11.43 -0.19 -14.40
N HIS A 201 -12.46 -0.96 -14.75
CA HIS A 201 -12.74 -2.26 -14.17
C HIS A 201 -12.06 -3.37 -14.97
N ILE A 202 -11.11 -4.08 -14.35
CA ILE A 202 -10.30 -5.10 -15.01
C ILE A 202 -10.65 -6.51 -14.51
N CYS A 203 -11.01 -7.39 -15.45
CA CYS A 203 -11.34 -8.79 -15.20
C CYS A 203 -10.15 -9.62 -14.67
N MET A 204 -10.44 -10.72 -13.97
CA MET A 204 -9.48 -11.64 -13.34
C MET A 204 -8.57 -12.40 -14.33
N ASN A 205 -8.68 -12.15 -15.64
CA ASN A 205 -7.78 -12.69 -16.66
C ASN A 205 -6.53 -11.83 -16.90
N ARG A 206 -6.41 -10.67 -16.24
CA ARG A 206 -5.23 -9.80 -16.27
C ARG A 206 -4.83 -9.40 -14.85
N GLU A 207 -3.52 -9.27 -14.61
CA GLU A 207 -2.97 -8.62 -13.43
C GLU A 207 -3.16 -7.09 -13.52
N ILE A 208 -3.18 -6.41 -12.37
CA ILE A 208 -3.21 -4.94 -12.29
C ILE A 208 -2.00 -4.50 -11.48
N MET A 209 -1.14 -3.69 -12.11
CA MET A 209 0.04 -3.09 -11.50
C MET A 209 -0.22 -1.62 -11.17
N TYR A 210 0.43 -1.13 -10.11
CA TYR A 210 0.36 0.27 -9.66
C TYR A 210 1.76 0.89 -9.65
N ASN A 211 1.85 2.16 -10.00
CA ASN A 211 3.11 2.93 -9.99
C ASN A 211 3.54 3.41 -8.58
N THR A 212 2.72 3.14 -7.57
CA THR A 212 2.95 3.48 -6.16
C THR A 212 2.64 2.28 -5.27
N SER A 213 3.37 2.15 -4.16
CA SER A 213 3.09 1.14 -3.13
C SER A 213 1.81 1.43 -2.33
N LEU A 214 1.26 2.65 -2.42
CA LEU A 214 0.08 3.07 -1.68
C LEU A 214 -0.92 3.83 -2.59
N PRO A 215 -1.59 3.15 -3.54
CA PRO A 215 -2.50 3.80 -4.46
C PRO A 215 -3.78 4.27 -3.76
N THR A 216 -4.21 5.48 -4.11
CA THR A 216 -5.42 6.14 -3.56
C THR A 216 -6.54 6.28 -4.62
N PHE A 217 -6.25 5.88 -5.86
CA PHE A 217 -7.15 5.80 -7.00
C PHE A 217 -6.51 4.88 -8.06
N GLY A 218 -7.27 4.47 -9.09
CA GLY A 218 -6.74 3.70 -10.22
C GLY A 218 -7.63 2.55 -10.68
N PRO A 219 -7.20 1.79 -11.71
CA PRO A 219 -7.90 0.59 -12.18
C PRO A 219 -7.99 -0.48 -11.09
N HIS A 220 -9.09 -1.24 -11.06
CA HIS A 220 -9.37 -2.20 -9.99
C HIS A 220 -10.40 -3.26 -10.42
N ARG A 221 -10.79 -4.19 -9.53
CA ARG A 221 -11.73 -5.29 -9.85
C ARG A 221 -13.19 -4.84 -9.79
N PRO A 222 -14.07 -5.25 -10.75
CA PRO A 222 -15.48 -4.85 -10.77
C PRO A 222 -16.30 -5.37 -9.59
N ILE A 223 -15.83 -6.41 -8.86
CA ILE A 223 -16.50 -6.90 -7.65
C ILE A 223 -15.72 -6.45 -6.40
N TRP A 224 -16.24 -5.43 -5.70
CA TRP A 224 -15.67 -4.96 -4.45
C TRP A 224 -15.94 -5.92 -3.26
N PRO A 225 -15.11 -5.86 -2.21
CA PRO A 225 -15.38 -6.43 -0.90
C PRO A 225 -16.67 -5.93 -0.22
N VAL A 226 -17.32 -6.81 0.53
CA VAL A 226 -18.27 -6.42 1.59
C VAL A 226 -17.53 -5.53 2.60
N PHE A 227 -18.09 -4.39 3.03
CA PHE A 227 -17.44 -3.56 4.04
C PHE A 227 -17.27 -4.32 5.37
N GLY A 228 -16.10 -4.22 6.00
CA GLY A 228 -15.75 -4.98 7.20
C GLY A 228 -14.25 -5.19 7.41
N GLU A 229 -13.93 -6.07 8.35
CA GLU A 229 -12.58 -6.47 8.69
C GLU A 229 -12.24 -7.85 8.11
N TYR A 230 -11.03 -7.95 7.58
CA TYR A 230 -10.54 -9.08 6.80
C TYR A 230 -9.20 -9.58 7.31
N LYS A 231 -8.95 -10.86 7.03
CA LYS A 231 -7.66 -11.52 7.18
C LYS A 231 -6.64 -10.94 6.20
N PHE A 232 -7.07 -10.72 4.95
CA PHE A 232 -6.35 -9.97 3.93
C PHE A 232 -7.32 -9.52 2.82
N VAL A 233 -7.06 -8.37 2.21
CA VAL A 233 -7.71 -7.89 0.98
C VAL A 233 -6.63 -7.31 0.06
N PRO A 234 -6.49 -7.80 -1.19
CA PRO A 234 -5.52 -7.25 -2.12
C PRO A 234 -5.92 -5.85 -2.62
N VAL A 235 -4.94 -5.08 -3.08
CA VAL A 235 -5.06 -3.66 -3.47
C VAL A 235 -6.17 -3.44 -4.52
N GLN A 236 -6.19 -4.32 -5.52
CA GLN A 236 -7.12 -4.36 -6.63
C GLN A 236 -8.59 -4.50 -6.18
N ARG A 237 -8.85 -4.91 -4.94
CA ARG A 237 -10.19 -5.09 -4.37
C ARG A 237 -10.64 -3.89 -3.55
N TRP A 238 -9.79 -3.39 -2.63
CA TRP A 238 -10.18 -2.28 -1.76
C TRP A 238 -10.14 -0.91 -2.45
N LEU A 239 -9.46 -0.77 -3.60
CA LEU A 239 -9.54 0.45 -4.43
C LEU A 239 -10.98 0.76 -4.90
N HIS A 240 -11.78 -0.26 -5.23
CA HIS A 240 -13.20 -0.08 -5.55
C HIS A 240 -13.99 0.40 -4.31
N ASN A 241 -13.66 -0.09 -3.10
CA ASN A 241 -14.33 0.38 -1.90
C ASN A 241 -14.13 1.89 -1.67
N ILE A 242 -12.93 2.43 -1.92
CA ILE A 242 -12.68 3.87 -1.77
C ILE A 242 -13.33 4.71 -2.89
N GLU A 243 -13.52 4.18 -4.10
CA GLU A 243 -14.37 4.83 -5.12
C GLU A 243 -15.82 4.97 -4.64
N HIS A 244 -16.35 3.91 -4.03
CA HIS A 244 -17.61 3.94 -3.30
C HIS A 244 -17.54 4.72 -1.96
N GLY A 245 -16.50 5.51 -1.72
CA GLY A 245 -16.37 6.40 -0.56
C GLY A 245 -16.09 5.70 0.77
N ALA A 246 -15.44 4.54 0.75
CA ALA A 246 -14.94 3.92 1.98
C ALA A 246 -13.67 4.59 2.53
N VAL A 247 -13.35 4.27 3.78
CA VAL A 247 -12.02 4.46 4.35
C VAL A 247 -11.39 3.08 4.60
N VAL A 248 -10.25 2.82 3.97
CA VAL A 248 -9.50 1.58 4.15
C VAL A 248 -8.43 1.79 5.21
N MET A 249 -8.52 1.06 6.31
CA MET A 249 -7.49 0.97 7.34
C MET A 249 -6.49 -0.13 6.96
N LEU A 250 -5.26 0.29 6.70
CA LEU A 250 -4.11 -0.57 6.46
C LEU A 250 -3.20 -0.57 7.70
N TYR A 251 -2.58 -1.71 7.97
CA TYR A 251 -1.59 -1.84 9.04
C TYR A 251 -0.54 -2.90 8.69
N ASP A 252 0.72 -2.69 9.01
CA ASP A 252 1.73 -3.73 8.91
C ASP A 252 1.42 -4.83 9.95
N PRO A 253 1.45 -6.14 9.59
CA PRO A 253 1.15 -7.21 10.53
C PRO A 253 2.15 -7.32 11.70
N CYS A 254 3.32 -6.68 11.62
CA CYS A 254 4.31 -6.57 12.68
C CYS A 254 4.13 -5.33 13.60
N THR A 255 3.12 -4.49 13.37
CA THR A 255 2.79 -3.35 14.24
C THR A 255 2.32 -3.82 15.62
N GLU A 256 2.60 -3.03 16.66
CA GLU A 256 2.11 -3.25 18.01
C GLU A 256 0.57 -3.45 18.05
N PRO A 257 0.06 -4.64 18.44
CA PRO A 257 -1.37 -4.94 18.36
C PRO A 257 -2.28 -3.98 19.13
N LEU A 258 -1.80 -3.37 20.22
CA LEU A 258 -2.55 -2.36 20.96
C LEU A 258 -2.83 -1.10 20.12
N VAL A 259 -1.86 -0.67 19.31
CA VAL A 259 -1.99 0.51 18.44
C VAL A 259 -2.94 0.21 17.28
N VAL A 260 -2.81 -0.97 16.64
CA VAL A 260 -3.76 -1.43 15.62
C VAL A 260 -5.17 -1.56 16.20
N HIS A 261 -5.31 -2.02 17.44
CA HIS A 261 -6.61 -2.10 18.13
C HIS A 261 -7.22 -0.72 18.41
N ARG A 262 -6.40 0.28 18.75
CA ARG A 262 -6.84 1.67 18.93
C ARG A 262 -7.38 2.26 17.63
N LEU A 263 -6.65 2.14 16.51
CA LEU A 263 -7.11 2.63 15.20
C LEU A 263 -8.38 1.91 14.75
N ARG A 264 -8.42 0.57 14.89
CA ARG A 264 -9.60 -0.26 14.58
C ARG A 264 -10.86 0.21 15.32
N LYS A 265 -10.76 0.54 16.61
CA LYS A 265 -11.90 1.08 17.39
C LYS A 265 -12.40 2.41 16.82
N LEU A 266 -11.50 3.32 16.45
CA LEU A 266 -11.88 4.61 15.86
C LEU A 266 -12.58 4.42 14.51
N VAL A 267 -11.99 3.65 13.60
CA VAL A 267 -12.55 3.40 12.25
C VAL A 267 -13.92 2.73 12.34
N THR A 268 -14.03 1.65 13.13
CA THR A 268 -15.32 0.93 13.31
C THR A 268 -16.37 1.73 14.07
N GLY A 269 -15.98 2.70 14.90
CA GLY A 269 -16.86 3.67 15.55
C GLY A 269 -17.18 4.89 14.70
N CYS A 270 -16.54 5.07 13.54
CA CYS A 270 -16.67 6.27 12.71
C CYS A 270 -17.52 6.11 11.45
N ILE A 271 -17.39 4.98 10.74
CA ILE A 271 -17.99 4.79 9.41
C ILE A 271 -18.28 3.30 9.20
N ARG A 272 -19.44 2.92 8.64
CA ARG A 272 -19.73 1.53 8.21
C ARG A 272 -18.92 1.16 6.98
N LYS A 273 -18.79 2.06 6.01
CA LYS A 273 -17.92 1.89 4.84
C LYS A 273 -16.43 1.93 5.22
N HIS A 274 -15.99 0.90 5.93
CA HIS A 274 -14.58 0.63 6.16
C HIS A 274 -14.16 -0.71 5.56
N ILE A 275 -12.88 -0.80 5.20
CA ILE A 275 -12.17 -2.07 5.09
C ILE A 275 -11.03 -2.03 6.10
N ILE A 276 -10.80 -3.11 6.83
CA ILE A 276 -9.64 -3.26 7.72
C ILE A 276 -8.86 -4.48 7.25
N THR A 277 -7.62 -4.29 6.81
CA THR A 277 -6.75 -5.36 6.30
C THR A 277 -5.28 -5.11 6.65
N PRO A 278 -4.47 -6.15 6.89
CA PRO A 278 -3.02 -6.05 6.88
C PRO A 278 -2.48 -5.54 5.53
N TYR A 279 -1.33 -4.86 5.56
CA TYR A 279 -0.60 -4.42 4.39
C TYR A 279 0.91 -4.29 4.67
N THR A 280 1.71 -5.11 4.01
CA THR A 280 3.17 -5.25 4.26
C THR A 280 4.05 -4.24 3.51
N PHE A 281 3.47 -3.41 2.64
CA PHE A 281 4.21 -2.39 1.89
C PHE A 281 4.14 -0.99 2.53
N LEU A 282 3.64 -0.88 3.77
CA LEU A 282 3.77 0.33 4.56
C LEU A 282 5.22 0.55 5.01
N SER A 283 5.60 1.81 5.23
CA SER A 283 6.91 2.13 5.79
C SER A 283 7.02 1.64 7.24
N LYS A 284 8.22 1.24 7.67
CA LYS A 284 8.46 0.84 9.07
C LYS A 284 8.43 2.04 10.04
N GLU A 285 8.51 3.26 9.52
CA GLU A 285 8.26 4.50 10.25
C GLU A 285 6.77 4.73 10.54
N ARG A 286 5.92 4.48 9.54
CA ARG A 286 4.47 4.71 9.59
C ARG A 286 3.73 3.42 9.20
N PRO A 287 3.68 2.43 10.10
CA PRO A 287 3.16 1.10 9.81
C PRO A 287 1.62 1.03 9.94
N LEU A 288 0.94 2.18 9.88
CA LEU A 288 -0.50 2.37 9.87
C LEU A 288 -0.85 3.37 8.77
N ALA A 289 -1.94 3.12 8.03
CA ALA A 289 -2.48 4.11 7.11
C ALA A 289 -4.01 4.07 7.05
N LEU A 290 -4.61 5.23 6.78
CA LEU A 290 -5.98 5.33 6.27
C LEU A 290 -5.95 5.77 4.81
N ILE A 291 -6.68 5.07 3.94
CA ILE A 291 -6.81 5.41 2.51
C ILE A 291 -8.26 5.77 2.23
N ALA A 292 -8.45 6.85 1.46
CA ALA A 292 -9.70 7.27 0.85
C ALA A 292 -9.43 7.69 -0.60
N TRP A 293 -10.46 8.03 -1.37
CA TRP A 293 -10.27 8.40 -2.77
C TRP A 293 -9.35 9.62 -2.92
N GLY A 294 -8.26 9.45 -3.67
CA GLY A 294 -7.25 10.49 -3.89
C GLY A 294 -6.39 10.87 -2.68
N CYS A 295 -6.61 10.31 -1.49
CA CYS A 295 -5.93 10.74 -0.25
C CYS A 295 -5.54 9.58 0.68
N SER A 296 -4.42 9.75 1.37
CA SER A 296 -3.90 8.83 2.38
C SER A 296 -3.41 9.58 3.61
N LEU A 297 -3.57 8.98 4.81
CA LEU A 297 -2.98 9.42 6.06
C LEU A 297 -2.10 8.30 6.61
N GLU A 298 -0.77 8.45 6.49
CA GLU A 298 0.22 7.52 7.05
C GLU A 298 0.59 7.96 8.48
N MET A 299 0.64 7.03 9.44
CA MET A 299 0.81 7.33 10.87
C MET A 299 1.77 6.35 11.56
N SER A 300 2.55 6.85 12.54
CA SER A 300 3.34 5.97 13.43
C SER A 300 2.53 5.56 14.68
N THR A 301 1.76 6.50 15.22
CA THR A 301 0.85 6.32 16.35
C THR A 301 -0.61 6.54 15.92
N VAL A 302 -1.53 6.66 16.88
CA VAL A 302 -2.95 6.93 16.61
C VAL A 302 -3.38 8.17 17.37
N ASP A 303 -3.37 9.30 16.67
CA ASP A 303 -4.08 10.51 17.11
C ASP A 303 -5.57 10.38 16.73
N GLU A 304 -6.44 10.54 17.73
CA GLU A 304 -7.89 10.38 17.54
C GLU A 304 -8.51 11.54 16.75
N LYS A 305 -7.99 12.76 16.92
CA LYS A 305 -8.48 13.96 16.25
C LYS A 305 -8.11 13.92 14.77
N GLU A 306 -6.88 13.54 14.42
CA GLU A 306 -6.44 13.37 13.04
C GLU A 306 -7.27 12.30 12.32
N VAL A 307 -7.39 11.11 12.91
CA VAL A 307 -8.19 10.00 12.35
C VAL A 307 -9.66 10.41 12.13
N LYS A 308 -10.29 11.04 13.13
CA LYS A 308 -11.68 11.52 13.00
C LYS A 308 -11.80 12.64 11.95
N THR A 309 -10.80 13.51 11.83
CA THR A 309 -10.78 14.59 10.81
C THR A 309 -10.66 14.01 9.41
N PHE A 310 -9.73 13.08 9.18
CA PHE A 310 -9.55 12.40 7.89
C PHE A 310 -10.82 11.66 7.45
N ILE A 311 -11.43 10.88 8.35
CA ILE A 311 -12.67 10.14 8.03
C ILE A 311 -13.81 11.10 7.69
N LYS A 312 -13.98 12.21 8.42
CA LYS A 312 -15.01 13.22 8.10
C LYS A 312 -14.74 13.99 6.80
N LYS A 313 -13.48 14.22 6.46
CA LYS A 313 -13.05 15.01 5.28
C LYS A 313 -13.11 14.19 3.98
N TYR A 314 -12.81 12.89 4.04
CA TYR A 314 -12.65 12.05 2.84
C TYR A 314 -13.55 10.81 2.79
N GLY A 315 -14.06 10.34 3.93
CA GLY A 315 -15.09 9.30 3.93
C GLY A 315 -16.33 9.78 3.19
N LEU A 316 -16.95 8.90 2.40
CA LEU A 316 -18.08 9.17 1.49
C LEU A 316 -17.78 10.07 0.28
N HIS A 317 -16.55 10.56 0.09
CA HIS A 317 -16.19 11.53 -0.97
C HIS A 317 -15.50 10.91 -2.21
N GLY A 318 -15.67 9.60 -2.45
CA GLY A 318 -15.28 8.98 -3.73
C GLY A 318 -16.28 9.30 -4.86
N PRO A 319 -15.92 9.08 -6.15
CA PRO A 319 -16.78 9.34 -7.31
C PRO A 319 -18.17 8.71 -7.21
N GLU A 320 -18.26 7.55 -6.56
CA GLU A 320 -19.51 6.83 -6.32
C GLU A 320 -19.82 6.72 -4.82
N GLY A 321 -19.42 7.74 -4.04
CA GLY A 321 -19.57 7.80 -2.58
C GLY A 321 -21.01 7.65 -2.05
N ASN A 322 -22.02 7.91 -2.89
CA ASN A 322 -23.43 7.67 -2.58
C ASN A 322 -23.87 6.19 -2.73
N TYR A 323 -23.03 5.34 -3.32
CA TYR A 323 -23.32 3.92 -3.53
C TYR A 323 -23.17 3.14 -2.22
N THR A 324 -24.25 2.56 -1.70
CA THR A 324 -24.30 2.07 -0.30
C THR A 324 -24.30 0.56 -0.13
N LYS A 325 -24.44 -0.21 -1.22
CA LYS A 325 -24.54 -1.67 -1.17
C LYS A 325 -23.20 -2.33 -0.86
N ASP A 326 -23.26 -3.45 -0.15
CA ASP A 326 -22.09 -4.32 0.02
C ASP A 326 -21.74 -5.02 -1.30
N GLY A 327 -20.45 -5.32 -1.49
CA GLY A 327 -19.96 -5.99 -2.68
C GLY A 327 -20.06 -7.52 -2.63
N GLY A 328 -19.62 -8.15 -3.72
CA GLY A 328 -19.68 -9.61 -3.87
C GLY A 328 -18.52 -10.37 -3.24
N TYR A 329 -17.35 -9.73 -3.10
CA TYR A 329 -16.14 -10.38 -2.58
C TYR A 329 -16.20 -10.54 -1.05
N LYS A 330 -15.91 -11.74 -0.57
CA LYS A 330 -16.01 -12.15 0.85
C LYS A 330 -14.82 -13.00 1.32
N GLU A 331 -13.86 -13.27 0.45
CA GLU A 331 -12.72 -14.11 0.79
C GLU A 331 -11.89 -13.45 1.90
N GLY A 332 -11.48 -14.23 2.90
CA GLY A 332 -10.84 -13.71 4.10
C GLY A 332 -11.68 -12.83 5.04
N LEU A 333 -13.00 -12.65 4.84
CA LEU A 333 -13.84 -11.80 5.71
C LEU A 333 -13.91 -12.36 7.14
N ILE A 334 -13.42 -11.60 8.12
CA ILE A 334 -13.49 -11.93 9.56
C ILE A 334 -14.78 -11.39 10.16
N ARG A 335 -15.13 -10.14 9.87
CA ARG A 335 -16.26 -9.45 10.50
C ARG A 335 -16.86 -8.40 9.57
N LYS A 336 -18.11 -8.60 9.15
CA LYS A 336 -18.88 -7.61 8.39
C LYS A 336 -19.09 -6.31 9.21
N ALA A 337 -18.93 -5.17 8.56
CA ALA A 337 -19.18 -3.85 9.13
C ALA A 337 -20.66 -3.65 9.50
N LYS A 338 -20.89 -2.90 10.58
CA LYS A 338 -22.19 -2.42 11.04
C LYS A 338 -22.16 -0.89 11.10
N TYR A 339 -23.33 -0.25 11.05
CA TYR A 339 -23.39 1.18 11.31
C TYR A 339 -22.90 1.47 12.74
N PRO A 340 -22.03 2.47 12.94
CA PRO A 340 -21.63 2.89 14.28
C PRO A 340 -22.85 3.32 15.10
N PRO A 341 -22.86 3.09 16.44
CA PRO A 341 -23.90 3.63 17.31
C PRO A 341 -24.00 5.16 17.17
N GLY A 342 -25.19 5.70 16.93
CA GLY A 342 -25.39 7.13 16.67
C GLY A 342 -25.11 7.57 15.22
N SER A 343 -24.68 6.67 14.34
CA SER A 343 -24.72 6.88 12.89
C SER A 343 -26.05 6.42 12.32
N GLY A 344 -26.67 7.24 11.47
CA GLY A 344 -27.90 6.87 10.78
C GLY A 344 -27.64 5.91 9.61
N GLU A 345 -28.71 5.51 8.93
CA GLU A 345 -28.55 4.77 7.66
C GLU A 345 -27.63 5.54 6.69
N LYS A 346 -26.94 4.78 5.84
CA LYS A 346 -26.03 5.29 4.81
C LYS A 346 -24.86 6.14 5.33
N ASP A 347 -24.46 5.98 6.59
CA ASP A 347 -23.35 6.72 7.23
C ASP A 347 -23.60 8.23 7.30
N SER A 348 -24.87 8.63 7.42
CA SER A 348 -25.33 10.02 7.47
C SER A 348 -24.78 10.86 8.63
N ASN A 349 -24.14 10.24 9.62
CA ASN A 349 -23.36 10.91 10.66
C ASN A 349 -22.02 10.17 10.84
N LEU A 350 -20.92 10.77 10.36
CA LEU A 350 -19.58 10.23 10.46
C LEU A 350 -18.93 10.57 11.80
N CYS A 351 -18.33 9.58 12.45
CA CYS A 351 -17.80 9.69 13.81
C CYS A 351 -18.80 10.30 14.81
N PRO A 352 -19.93 9.60 15.07
CA PRO A 352 -20.82 9.93 16.19
C PRO A 352 -20.03 9.98 17.51
N SER A 353 -20.55 10.77 18.45
CA SER A 353 -19.93 11.07 19.75
C SER A 353 -20.01 9.90 20.73
#